data_AF-A0A7W1NXI3-F1
#
_entry.id   AF-A0A7W1NXI3-F1
#
_cell.length_a   1.000
_cell.length_b   1.000
_cell.length_c   1.000
_cell.angle_alpha   90.00
_cell.angle_beta   90.00
_cell.angle_gamma   90.00
#
_symmetry.space_group_name_H-M   'P 1'
#
loop_
_entity.id
_entity.type
_entity.pdbx_description
1 polymer ?
#
loop_
_entity_poly.entity_id
_entity_poly.type
_entity_poly.pdbx_seq_one_letter_code
_entity_poly.pdbx_strand_id
1 'polypeptide(L)'
;MKRTLLLGVAALALLISLVAAAATTASETPNNPQTNPDANACYTGGSMVGKCKLDGELWKAGWYEIRLEYGLISRDQVPDQYKWLLNEPATTQEPLQPTPTKLPG
;
A
#
# COMPACT_ATOMS: atom_id res chain seq x y z
N MET A 1 -46.61 24.28 -1.99
CA MET A 1 -45.83 24.20 -0.74
C MET A 1 -45.54 22.76 -0.32
N LYS A 2 -46.52 21.92 0.08
CA LYS A 2 -46.26 20.51 0.46
C LYS A 2 -45.60 19.66 -0.64
N ARG A 3 -46.05 19.80 -1.90
CA ARG A 3 -45.48 19.09 -3.06
C ARG A 3 -44.07 19.57 -3.41
N THR A 4 -43.82 20.87 -3.30
CA THR A 4 -42.51 21.48 -3.53
C THR A 4 -41.49 21.06 -2.46
N LEU A 5 -41.94 20.95 -1.20
CA LEU A 5 -41.15 20.43 -0.09
C LEU A 5 -40.79 18.95 -0.30
N LEU A 6 -41.77 18.13 -0.70
CA LEU A 6 -41.54 16.71 -0.99
C LEU A 6 -40.53 16.48 -2.12
N LEU A 7 -40.63 17.27 -3.20
CA LEU A 7 -39.67 17.20 -4.31
C LEU A 7 -38.26 17.63 -3.89
N GLY A 8 -38.15 18.65 -3.03
CA GLY A 8 -36.86 19.09 -2.48
C GLY A 8 -36.20 18.01 -1.60
N VAL A 9 -36.97 17.37 -0.73
CA VAL A 9 -36.47 16.27 0.13
C VAL A 9 -36.08 15.05 -0.71
N ALA A 10 -36.87 14.70 -1.72
CA ALA A 10 -36.55 13.59 -2.62
C ALA A 10 -35.27 13.85 -3.42
N ALA A 11 -35.09 15.06 -3.94
CA ALA A 11 -33.87 15.45 -4.67
C ALA A 11 -32.63 15.43 -3.75
N LEU A 12 -32.77 15.91 -2.52
CA LEU A 12 -31.70 15.87 -1.52
C LEU A 12 -31.32 14.45 -1.12
N ALA A 13 -32.32 13.58 -0.90
CA ALA A 13 -32.09 12.16 -0.61
C ALA A 13 -31.38 11.46 -1.78
N LEU A 14 -31.78 11.75 -3.02
CA LEU A 14 -31.13 11.21 -4.21
C LEU A 14 -29.67 11.65 -4.30
N LEU A 15 -29.38 12.93 -4.06
CA LEU A 15 -28.01 13.46 -4.04
C LEU A 15 -27.13 12.77 -2.97
N ILE A 16 -27.68 12.56 -1.78
CA ILE A 16 -26.96 11.85 -0.70
C ILE A 16 -26.67 10.39 -1.09
N SER A 17 -27.64 9.71 -1.73
CA SER A 17 -27.43 8.34 -2.23
C SER A 17 -26.37 8.25 -3.33
N LEU A 18 -26.28 9.25 -4.23
CA LEU A 18 -25.23 9.31 -5.24
C LEU A 18 -23.83 9.49 -4.63
N VAL A 19 -23.70 10.33 -3.60
CA VAL A 19 -22.42 10.55 -2.91
C VAL A 19 -21.96 9.29 -2.16
N ALA A 20 -22.89 8.56 -1.53
CA ALA A 20 -22.58 7.31 -0.85
C ALA A 20 -22.11 6.20 -1.81
N ALA A 21 -22.65 6.15 -3.03
CA ALA A 21 -22.24 5.17 -4.05
C ALA A 21 -20.83 5.42 -4.61
N ALA A 22 -20.33 6.66 -4.55
CA ALA A 22 -18.97 7.01 -4.98
C ALA A 22 -17.90 6.71 -3.92
N ALA A 23 -18.30 6.38 -2.68
CA ALA A 23 -17.38 5.96 -1.63
C ALA A 23 -17.02 4.47 -1.81
N THR A 24 -16.33 4.15 -2.89
CA THR A 24 -15.64 2.86 -2.99
C THR A 24 -14.54 2.86 -1.93
N THR A 25 -14.63 1.95 -0.96
CA THR A 25 -13.49 1.59 -0.12
C THR A 25 -12.36 1.21 -1.07
N ALA A 26 -11.29 2.02 -1.15
CA ALA A 26 -10.10 1.62 -1.86
C ALA A 26 -9.69 0.28 -1.26
N SER A 27 -9.91 -0.80 -2.02
CA SER A 27 -9.39 -2.10 -1.62
C SER A 27 -7.89 -1.90 -1.59
N GLU A 28 -7.29 -1.85 -0.40
CA GLU A 28 -5.86 -1.64 -0.27
C GLU A 28 -5.19 -2.81 -1.00
N THR A 29 -4.65 -2.55 -2.19
CA THR A 29 -3.92 -3.55 -2.95
C THR A 29 -2.79 -4.06 -2.07
N PRO A 30 -2.65 -5.38 -1.84
CA PRO A 30 -1.63 -5.90 -0.94
C PRO A 30 -0.25 -5.37 -1.31
N ASN A 31 0.54 -4.95 -0.33
CA ASN A 31 1.91 -4.47 -0.55
C ASN A 31 2.88 -5.66 -0.70
N ASN A 32 2.65 -6.48 -1.72
CA ASN A 32 3.45 -7.67 -2.03
C ASN A 32 3.92 -7.61 -3.50
N PRO A 33 5.23 -7.50 -3.77
CA PRO A 33 5.76 -7.34 -5.13
C PRO A 33 5.58 -8.57 -6.03
N GLN A 34 5.18 -9.73 -5.50
CA GLN A 34 4.86 -10.93 -6.29
C GLN A 34 3.48 -10.87 -6.94
N THR A 35 2.56 -10.06 -6.39
CA THR A 35 1.15 -10.00 -6.82
C THR A 35 0.68 -8.59 -7.14
N ASN A 36 1.36 -7.57 -6.62
CA ASN A 36 1.12 -6.17 -6.87
C ASN A 36 2.36 -5.56 -7.51
N PRO A 37 2.33 -5.20 -8.82
CA PRO A 37 3.46 -4.58 -9.47
C PRO A 37 3.82 -3.26 -8.79
N ASP A 38 2.83 -2.51 -8.27
CA ASP A 38 3.02 -1.21 -7.64
C ASP A 38 3.58 -1.27 -6.21
N ALA A 39 3.82 -2.47 -5.65
CA ALA A 39 4.32 -2.62 -4.29
C ALA A 39 5.65 -1.86 -4.08
N ASN A 40 5.76 -1.22 -2.91
CA ASN A 40 6.86 -0.34 -2.56
C ASN A 40 7.15 -0.41 -1.04
N ALA A 41 8.43 -0.43 -0.66
CA ALA A 41 8.84 -0.46 0.76
C ALA A 41 8.36 0.77 1.56
N CYS A 42 8.01 1.86 0.89
CA CYS A 42 7.48 3.09 1.49
C CYS A 42 6.00 2.98 1.90
N TYR A 43 5.25 2.03 1.33
CA TYR A 43 3.85 1.81 1.68
C TYR A 43 3.73 1.09 3.01
N THR A 44 2.57 1.26 3.65
CA THR A 44 2.20 0.58 4.90
C THR A 44 2.56 -0.91 4.84
N GLY A 45 3.25 -1.41 5.88
CA GLY A 45 3.75 -2.79 5.94
C GLY A 45 5.11 -3.03 5.26
N GLY A 46 5.71 -2.03 4.60
CA GLY A 46 7.08 -2.09 4.08
C GLY A 46 8.15 -1.62 5.07
N SER A 47 9.41 -1.91 4.80
CA SER A 47 10.58 -1.57 5.66
C SER A 47 10.97 -0.09 5.66
N MET A 48 10.45 0.69 4.70
CA MET A 48 10.73 2.11 4.53
C MET A 48 9.53 3.01 4.84
N VAL A 49 8.50 2.49 5.52
CA VAL A 49 7.32 3.26 5.93
C VAL A 49 7.74 4.55 6.64
N GLY A 50 7.23 5.67 6.13
CA GLY A 50 7.48 7.00 6.68
C GLY A 50 8.82 7.63 6.32
N LYS A 51 9.75 6.90 5.70
CA LYS A 51 11.06 7.43 5.27
C LYS A 51 10.98 8.20 3.94
N CYS A 52 9.97 7.94 3.11
CA CYS A 52 9.89 8.44 1.73
C CYS A 52 9.05 9.71 1.55
N LYS A 53 8.58 10.33 2.64
CA LYS A 53 7.53 11.36 2.60
C LYS A 53 7.89 12.64 1.83
N LEU A 54 9.18 12.94 1.68
CA LEU A 54 9.67 14.18 1.07
C LEU A 54 10.78 13.94 0.05
N ASP A 55 11.07 12.68 -0.29
CA ASP A 55 12.23 12.32 -1.09
C ASP A 55 11.84 11.32 -2.19
N GLY A 56 11.86 11.81 -3.44
CA GLY A 56 11.58 11.02 -4.62
C GLY A 56 12.65 9.97 -4.93
N GLU A 57 13.89 10.14 -4.46
CA GLU A 57 14.93 9.12 -4.58
C GLU A 57 14.71 7.99 -3.58
N LEU A 58 14.30 8.29 -2.34
CA LEU A 58 13.88 7.23 -1.40
C LEU A 58 12.66 6.47 -1.89
N TRP A 59 11.72 7.15 -2.56
CA TRP A 59 10.58 6.48 -3.20
C TRP A 59 11.02 5.47 -4.27
N LYS A 60 11.93 5.88 -5.16
CA LYS A 60 12.48 5.01 -6.21
C LYS A 60 13.31 3.88 -5.61
N ALA A 61 14.09 4.14 -4.57
CA ALA A 61 14.85 3.11 -3.89
C ALA A 61 13.93 2.08 -3.22
N GLY A 62 12.81 2.51 -2.64
CA GLY A 62 11.80 1.63 -2.03
C GLY A 62 11.16 0.63 -3.00
N TRP A 63 11.18 0.90 -4.31
CA TRP A 63 10.78 -0.06 -5.34
C TRP A 63 11.74 -1.25 -5.45
N TYR A 64 13.04 -1.00 -5.33
CA TYR A 64 14.08 -2.03 -5.39
C TYR A 64 14.21 -2.75 -4.04
N GLU A 65 14.11 -2.03 -2.93
CA GLU A 65 14.22 -2.58 -1.58
C GLU A 65 13.23 -3.72 -1.36
N ILE A 66 11.93 -3.48 -1.61
CA ILE A 66 10.91 -4.50 -1.41
C ILE A 66 11.10 -5.74 -2.30
N ARG A 67 11.69 -5.58 -3.49
CA ARG A 67 11.98 -6.71 -4.39
C ARG A 67 13.20 -7.49 -3.94
N LEU A 68 14.18 -6.82 -3.37
CA LEU A 68 15.35 -7.44 -2.77
C LEU A 68 14.93 -8.26 -1.53
N GLU A 69 14.07 -7.71 -0.67
CA GLU A 69 13.53 -8.37 0.52
C GLU A 69 12.76 -9.66 0.18
N TYR A 70 11.99 -9.64 -0.92
CA TYR A 70 11.26 -10.80 -1.41
C TYR A 70 12.11 -11.75 -2.29
N GLY A 71 13.41 -11.47 -2.45
CA GLY A 71 14.32 -12.29 -3.25
C GLY A 71 14.00 -12.32 -4.76
N LEU A 72 13.26 -11.32 -5.25
CA LEU A 72 12.89 -11.20 -6.67
C LEU A 72 14.04 -10.63 -7.52
N ILE A 73 14.95 -9.91 -6.88
CA ILE A 73 16.18 -9.40 -7.50
C ILE A 73 17.35 -9.61 -6.55
N SER A 74 18.56 -9.71 -7.10
CA SER A 74 19.81 -9.66 -6.34
C SER A 74 20.31 -8.21 -6.19
N ARG A 75 21.25 -7.99 -5.27
CA ARG A 75 21.87 -6.67 -5.05
C ARG A 75 22.57 -6.13 -6.30
N ASP A 76 23.09 -7.01 -7.16
CA ASP A 76 23.77 -6.63 -8.41
C ASP A 76 22.80 -6.09 -9.48
N GLN A 77 21.52 -6.43 -9.37
CA GLN A 77 20.47 -5.95 -10.27
C GLN A 77 19.89 -4.59 -9.83
N VAL A 78 20.25 -4.10 -8.65
CA VAL A 78 19.82 -2.78 -8.19
C VAL A 78 20.73 -1.70 -8.79
N PRO A 79 20.20 -0.58 -9.32
CA PRO A 79 21.00 0.51 -9.84
C PRO A 79 21.98 1.06 -8.80
N ASP A 80 23.20 1.40 -9.24
CA ASP A 80 24.28 1.85 -8.36
C ASP A 80 23.89 3.05 -7.49
N GLN A 81 23.09 3.98 -8.02
CA GLN A 81 22.61 5.14 -7.25
C GLN A 81 21.71 4.79 -6.06
N TYR A 82 21.22 3.55 -5.94
CA TYR A 82 20.36 3.10 -4.85
C TYR A 82 21.05 2.11 -3.92
N LYS A 83 22.23 1.58 -4.30
CA LYS A 83 22.96 0.58 -3.49
C LYS A 83 23.32 1.05 -2.09
N TRP A 84 23.49 2.37 -1.89
CA TRP A 84 23.78 2.97 -0.59
C TRP A 84 22.66 2.75 0.44
N LEU A 85 21.41 2.65 -0.01
CA LEU A 85 20.24 2.49 0.85
C LEU A 85 20.01 1.04 1.26
N LEU A 86 20.46 0.09 0.42
CA LEU A 86 20.29 -1.34 0.63
C LEU A 86 21.18 -1.91 1.75
N ASN A 87 21.99 -1.08 2.42
CA ASN A 87 23.15 -1.50 3.22
C ASN A 87 22.86 -2.19 4.55
N GLU A 88 21.61 -2.58 4.83
CA GLU A 88 21.43 -3.69 5.77
C GLU A 88 21.67 -4.99 4.98
N PRO A 89 22.64 -5.84 5.40
CA PRO A 89 22.71 -7.18 4.83
C PRO A 89 21.32 -7.78 5.03
N ALA A 90 20.79 -8.44 4.00
CA ALA A 90 19.60 -9.25 4.13
C ALA A 90 19.87 -10.23 5.27
N THR A 91 19.51 -9.84 6.49
CA THR A 91 19.53 -10.71 7.64
C THR A 91 18.43 -11.67 7.30
N THR A 92 18.86 -12.81 6.76
CA THR A 92 18.12 -14.06 6.62
C THR A 92 16.79 -13.91 7.32
N GLN A 93 15.78 -13.42 6.59
CA GLN A 93 14.43 -13.42 7.10
C GLN A 93 14.15 -14.92 7.19
N GLU A 94 14.20 -15.46 8.40
CA GLU A 94 13.51 -16.70 8.70
C GLU A 94 12.14 -16.56 8.02
N PRO A 95 11.75 -17.50 7.13
CA PRO A 95 10.55 -17.35 6.32
C PRO A 95 9.45 -16.85 7.23
N LEU A 96 8.79 -15.73 6.89
CA LEU A 96 7.69 -15.16 7.66
C LEU A 96 6.71 -16.30 7.97
N GLN A 97 6.86 -16.93 9.13
CA GLN A 97 5.99 -18.01 9.52
C GLN A 97 4.64 -17.36 9.76
N PRO A 98 3.56 -17.86 9.15
CA PRO A 98 2.24 -17.33 9.38
C PRO A 98 1.98 -17.41 10.89
N THR A 99 1.78 -16.25 11.53
CA THR A 99 1.41 -16.16 12.94
C THR A 99 0.27 -17.15 13.20
N PRO A 100 0.40 -18.11 14.13
CA PRO A 100 -0.69 -19.00 14.46
C PRO A 100 -1.83 -18.13 14.97
N THR A 101 -2.91 -18.06 14.18
CA THR A 101 -4.16 -17.47 14.65
C THR A 101 -4.61 -18.33 15.81
N LYS A 102 -4.48 -17.80 17.03
CA LYS A 102 -5.04 -18.41 18.22
C LYS A 102 -6.55 -18.45 18.02
N LEU A 103 -7.09 -19.61 17.64
CA LEU A 103 -8.53 -19.85 17.72
C LEU A 103 -8.95 -19.68 19.18
N PRO A 104 -9.99 -18.88 19.48
CA PRO A 104 -10.59 -18.89 20.80
C PRO A 104 -11.24 -20.27 21.02
N GLY A 105 -10.82 -20.93 22.10
CA GLY A 105 -11.49 -22.10 22.66
C GLY A 105 -12.63 -21.70 23.60
#